data_AF-A0A0F9VUX0-F1
#
_entry.id   AF-A0A0F9VUX0-F1
#
_cell.length_a   1.000
_cell.length_b   1.000
_cell.length_c   1.000
_cell.angle_alpha   90.00
_cell.angle_beta   90.00
_cell.angle_gamma   90.00
#
_symmetry.space_group_name_H-M   'P 1'
#
loop_
_entity.id
_entity.type
_entity.pdbx_description
1 polymer ?
#
loop_
_entity_poly.entity_id
_entity_poly.type
_entity_poly.pdbx_seq_one_letter_code
_entity_poly.pdbx_strand_id
1 'polypeptide(L)'
;MKNRLERVFLEIKERSDTLRVIGAIFFALTLITAVFWLSGKDAEPIAFTLSLISSIFFGLPYAAEVLYPNRKAVQYMSYDEILGFIKSTSPKADWEGVSKKWSSERFLKEDPRLRMLMRYDEEGVQNPDYIEKWAKNWLHPKATGYWCDIYYDRNLIERIVLVSVDGGACFLPAPICNSNIVKEVDYFCASNFDTAEKFNSYFSKTGFMRENENAKLGSDEH
;
A
#
# COMPACT_ATOMS: atom_id res chain seq x y z
N MET A 1 -0.16 -3.03 -30.15
CA MET A 1 -1.30 -3.92 -29.81
C MET A 1 -1.53 -4.01 -28.31
N LYS A 2 -0.48 -4.19 -27.48
CA LYS A 2 -0.55 -4.07 -26.00
C LYS A 2 -1.33 -2.84 -25.51
N ASN A 3 -0.92 -1.63 -25.90
CA ASN A 3 -1.56 -0.38 -25.45
C ASN A 3 -3.07 -0.23 -25.79
N ARG A 4 -3.63 -0.99 -26.75
CA ARG A 4 -5.08 -0.95 -27.04
C ARG A 4 -5.87 -1.89 -26.13
N LEU A 5 -5.36 -3.10 -25.87
CA LEU A 5 -5.99 -4.06 -24.95
C LEU A 5 -5.95 -3.55 -23.51
N GLU A 6 -4.82 -2.99 -23.09
CA GLU A 6 -4.65 -2.40 -21.75
C GLU A 6 -5.63 -1.24 -21.53
N ARG A 7 -5.78 -0.36 -22.54
CA ARG A 7 -6.76 0.73 -22.49
C ARG A 7 -8.19 0.20 -22.39
N VAL A 8 -8.53 -0.87 -23.13
CA VAL A 8 -9.86 -1.51 -23.06
C VAL A 8 -10.11 -2.10 -21.67
N PHE A 9 -9.15 -2.79 -21.06
CA PHE A 9 -9.32 -3.33 -19.70
C PHE A 9 -9.44 -2.23 -18.64
N LEU A 10 -8.66 -1.15 -18.76
CA LEU A 10 -8.77 0.01 -17.87
C LEU A 10 -10.11 0.73 -18.03
N GLU A 11 -10.60 0.92 -19.27
CA GLU A 11 -11.92 1.49 -19.54
C GLU A 11 -13.06 0.61 -19.00
N ILE A 12 -12.93 -0.72 -19.09
CA ILE A 12 -13.88 -1.68 -18.49
C ILE A 12 -13.88 -1.54 -16.97
N LYS A 13 -12.71 -1.38 -16.35
CA LYS A 13 -12.56 -1.18 -14.90
C LYS A 13 -13.16 0.14 -14.44
N GLU A 14 -12.89 1.25 -15.15
CA GLU A 14 -13.46 2.56 -14.85
C GLU A 14 -14.99 2.59 -14.94
N ARG A 15 -15.58 1.71 -15.77
CA ARG A 15 -17.03 1.63 -16.00
C ARG A 15 -17.69 0.41 -15.36
N SER A 16 -17.06 -0.19 -14.35
CA SER A 16 -17.53 -1.45 -13.74
C SER A 16 -18.98 -1.38 -13.28
N ASP A 17 -19.39 -0.26 -12.69
CA ASP A 17 -20.76 -0.09 -12.17
C ASP A 17 -21.78 0.06 -13.30
N THR A 18 -21.44 0.78 -14.37
CA THR A 18 -22.28 0.86 -15.57
C THR A 18 -22.49 -0.51 -16.20
N LEU A 19 -21.43 -1.32 -16.31
CA LEU A 19 -21.52 -2.68 -16.86
C LEU A 19 -22.40 -3.58 -15.98
N ARG A 20 -22.29 -3.49 -14.65
CA ARG A 20 -23.16 -4.24 -13.72
C ARG A 20 -24.63 -3.84 -13.84
N VAL A 21 -24.92 -2.55 -14.00
CA VAL A 21 -26.30 -2.06 -14.20
C VAL A 21 -26.88 -2.61 -15.51
N ILE A 22 -26.10 -2.60 -16.60
CA ILE A 22 -26.52 -3.21 -17.87
C ILE A 22 -26.76 -4.71 -17.69
N GLY A 23 -25.84 -5.42 -17.03
CA GLY A 23 -25.99 -6.83 -16.68
C GLY A 23 -27.28 -7.13 -15.90
N ALA A 24 -27.63 -6.27 -14.94
CA ALA A 24 -28.85 -6.39 -14.13
C ALA A 24 -30.13 -6.17 -14.95
N ILE A 25 -30.11 -5.25 -15.92
CA ILE A 25 -31.24 -5.05 -16.84
C ILE A 25 -31.49 -6.32 -17.65
N PHE A 26 -30.44 -6.89 -18.26
CA PHE A 26 -30.55 -8.14 -19.03
C PHE A 26 -30.96 -9.33 -18.14
N PHE A 27 -30.49 -9.36 -16.89
CA PHE A 27 -30.93 -10.35 -15.91
C PHE A 27 -32.44 -10.25 -15.61
N ALA A 28 -32.95 -9.04 -15.38
CA ALA A 28 -34.38 -8.84 -15.14
C ALA A 28 -35.22 -9.25 -16.35
N LEU A 29 -34.79 -8.91 -17.57
CA LEU A 29 -35.44 -9.35 -18.80
C LEU A 29 -35.42 -10.88 -18.94
N THR A 30 -34.29 -11.52 -18.59
CA THR A 30 -34.17 -12.99 -18.55
C THR A 30 -35.23 -13.62 -17.64
N LEU A 31 -35.42 -13.08 -16.44
CA LEU A 31 -36.42 -13.59 -15.49
C LEU A 31 -37.84 -13.44 -16.03
N ILE A 32 -38.16 -12.31 -16.66
CA ILE A 32 -39.46 -12.09 -17.30
C ILE A 32 -39.69 -13.12 -18.40
N THR A 33 -38.70 -13.33 -19.28
CA THR A 33 -38.80 -14.31 -20.38
C THR A 33 -38.89 -15.74 -19.86
N ALA A 34 -38.19 -16.07 -18.77
CA ALA A 34 -38.26 -17.37 -18.13
C ALA A 34 -39.68 -17.66 -17.59
N VAL A 35 -40.40 -16.67 -17.06
CA VAL A 35 -41.81 -16.84 -16.66
C VAL A 35 -42.70 -17.20 -17.84
N PHE A 36 -42.51 -16.54 -18.99
CA PHE A 36 -43.25 -16.89 -20.22
C PHE A 36 -42.92 -18.30 -20.70
N TRP A 37 -41.65 -18.70 -20.61
CA TRP A 37 -41.23 -20.06 -20.94
C TRP A 37 -41.87 -21.11 -20.03
N LEU A 38 -41.83 -20.90 -18.71
CA LEU A 38 -42.47 -21.76 -17.72
C LEU A 38 -44.00 -21.84 -17.88
N SER A 39 -44.61 -20.82 -18.50
CA SER A 39 -46.04 -20.79 -18.83
C SER A 39 -46.37 -21.55 -20.13
N GLY A 40 -45.42 -22.28 -20.70
CA GLY A 40 -45.60 -23.10 -21.90
C GLY A 40 -45.43 -22.35 -23.23
N LYS A 41 -44.92 -21.11 -23.22
CA LYS A 41 -44.57 -20.38 -24.45
C LYS A 41 -43.16 -20.74 -24.90
N ASP A 42 -42.94 -20.75 -26.21
CA ASP A 42 -41.62 -20.99 -26.79
C ASP A 42 -40.73 -19.72 -26.70
N ALA A 43 -40.16 -19.51 -25.52
CA ALA A 43 -39.32 -18.35 -25.19
C ALA A 43 -37.92 -18.74 -24.68
N GLU A 44 -37.59 -20.03 -24.68
CA GLU A 44 -36.31 -20.58 -24.22
C GLU A 44 -35.09 -19.94 -24.90
N PRO A 45 -35.04 -19.79 -26.25
CA PRO A 45 -33.86 -19.23 -26.90
C PRO A 45 -33.60 -17.77 -26.50
N ILE A 46 -34.68 -17.02 -26.23
CA ILE A 46 -34.62 -15.63 -25.83
C ILE A 46 -34.10 -15.54 -24.39
N ALA A 47 -34.64 -16.35 -23.48
CA ALA A 47 -34.18 -16.40 -22.08
C ALA A 47 -32.69 -16.78 -22.00
N PHE A 48 -32.26 -17.77 -22.78
CA PHE A 48 -30.85 -18.15 -22.85
C PHE A 48 -29.96 -17.01 -23.38
N THR A 49 -30.38 -16.32 -24.44
CA THR A 49 -29.58 -15.23 -25.02
C THR A 49 -29.43 -14.06 -24.05
N LEU A 50 -30.52 -13.67 -23.39
CA LEU A 50 -30.50 -12.59 -22.40
C LEU A 50 -29.65 -12.96 -21.18
N SER A 51 -29.69 -14.23 -20.75
CA SER A 51 -28.88 -14.71 -19.61
C SER A 51 -27.38 -14.69 -19.97
N LEU A 52 -27.01 -15.10 -21.18
CA LEU A 52 -25.64 -15.06 -21.66
C LEU A 52 -25.10 -13.62 -21.71
N ILE A 53 -25.89 -12.69 -22.25
CA ILE A 53 -25.52 -11.26 -22.28
C ILE A 53 -25.32 -10.73 -20.85
N SER A 54 -26.24 -11.04 -19.94
CA SER A 54 -26.13 -10.65 -18.53
C SER A 54 -24.85 -11.20 -17.88
N SER A 55 -24.55 -12.48 -18.08
CA SER A 55 -23.33 -13.12 -17.57
C SER A 55 -22.05 -12.47 -18.12
N ILE A 56 -22.03 -12.07 -19.39
CA ILE A 56 -20.90 -11.34 -19.97
C ILE A 56 -20.68 -10.01 -19.25
N PHE A 57 -21.73 -9.22 -19.06
CA PHE A 57 -21.62 -7.91 -18.39
C PHE A 57 -21.23 -8.01 -16.91
N PHE A 58 -21.69 -9.04 -16.20
CA PHE A 58 -21.24 -9.30 -14.83
C PHE A 58 -19.82 -9.86 -14.76
N GLY A 59 -19.41 -10.67 -15.74
CA GLY A 59 -18.09 -11.30 -15.78
C GLY A 59 -16.97 -10.39 -16.27
N LEU A 60 -17.26 -9.40 -17.13
CA LEU A 60 -16.27 -8.51 -17.73
C LEU A 60 -15.39 -7.75 -16.72
N PRO A 61 -15.93 -7.11 -15.65
CA PRO A 61 -15.09 -6.44 -14.66
C PRO A 61 -14.15 -7.40 -13.93
N TYR A 62 -14.63 -8.60 -13.59
CA TYR A 62 -13.82 -9.62 -12.94
C TYR A 62 -12.71 -10.13 -13.87
N ALA A 63 -13.06 -10.43 -15.12
CA ALA A 63 -12.09 -10.83 -16.14
C ALA A 63 -11.04 -9.73 -16.38
N ALA A 64 -11.42 -8.46 -16.39
CA ALA A 64 -10.49 -7.33 -16.53
C ALA A 64 -9.50 -7.23 -15.36
N GLU A 65 -9.94 -7.54 -14.13
CA GLU A 65 -9.07 -7.55 -12.96
C GLU A 65 -8.07 -8.71 -12.99
N VAL A 66 -8.50 -9.90 -13.40
CA VAL A 66 -7.62 -11.08 -13.52
C VAL A 66 -6.64 -10.93 -14.69
N LEU A 67 -7.09 -10.42 -15.83
CA LEU A 67 -6.29 -10.32 -17.05
C LEU A 67 -5.34 -9.13 -17.04
N TYR A 68 -5.69 -8.06 -16.32
CA TYR A 68 -4.88 -6.86 -16.25
C TYR A 68 -4.88 -6.26 -14.84
N PRO A 69 -4.29 -6.94 -13.84
CA PRO A 69 -4.18 -6.38 -12.49
C PRO A 69 -3.45 -5.02 -12.58
N ASN A 70 -3.95 -3.99 -11.90
CA ASN A 70 -3.46 -2.60 -12.05
C ASN A 70 -1.99 -2.41 -11.59
N ARG A 71 -1.34 -3.48 -11.12
CA ARG A 71 0.07 -3.58 -10.79
C ARG A 71 0.52 -5.04 -10.85
N LYS A 72 1.83 -5.28 -10.97
CA LYS A 72 2.41 -6.61 -10.72
C LYS A 72 2.03 -7.06 -9.30
N ALA A 73 1.73 -8.35 -9.11
CA ALA A 73 1.68 -8.89 -7.75
C ALA A 73 3.06 -8.74 -7.10
N VAL A 74 3.13 -8.55 -5.79
CA VAL A 74 4.38 -8.29 -5.06
C VAL A 74 5.45 -9.34 -5.36
N GLN A 75 5.06 -10.61 -5.50
CA GLN A 75 5.97 -11.72 -5.83
C GLN A 75 6.68 -11.62 -7.18
N TYR A 76 6.19 -10.76 -8.08
CA TYR A 76 6.78 -10.54 -9.40
C TYR A 76 7.44 -9.16 -9.51
N MET A 77 7.48 -8.38 -8.42
CA MET A 77 8.16 -7.09 -8.38
C MET A 77 9.66 -7.27 -8.11
N SER A 78 10.49 -6.42 -8.71
CA SER A 78 11.89 -6.25 -8.29
C SER A 78 11.98 -5.55 -6.92
N TYR A 79 13.17 -5.54 -6.30
CA TYR A 79 13.36 -4.82 -5.03
C TYR A 79 13.02 -3.33 -5.14
N ASP A 80 13.47 -2.65 -6.19
CA ASP A 80 13.14 -1.23 -6.42
C ASP A 80 11.63 -1.02 -6.67
N GLU A 81 10.98 -1.94 -7.39
CA GLU A 81 9.53 -1.90 -7.60
C GLU A 81 8.76 -2.08 -6.29
N ILE A 82 9.23 -2.95 -5.40
CA ILE A 82 8.66 -3.13 -4.06
C ILE A 82 8.81 -1.85 -3.24
N LEU A 83 10.01 -1.25 -3.19
CA LEU A 83 10.23 0.01 -2.47
C LEU A 83 9.37 1.15 -3.05
N GLY A 84 9.23 1.20 -4.38
CA GLY A 84 8.29 2.08 -5.09
C GLY A 84 6.84 1.87 -4.66
N PHE A 85 6.41 0.61 -4.64
CA PHE A 85 5.06 0.20 -4.28
C PHE A 85 4.73 0.54 -2.82
N ILE A 86 5.62 0.26 -1.87
CA ILE A 86 5.44 0.57 -0.45
C ILE A 86 5.05 2.04 -0.25
N LYS A 87 5.75 2.96 -0.91
CA LYS A 87 5.48 4.42 -0.85
C LYS A 87 4.09 4.82 -1.36
N SER A 88 3.48 4.00 -2.22
CA SER A 88 2.14 4.24 -2.76
C SER A 88 1.00 3.71 -1.90
N THR A 89 1.32 2.95 -0.83
CA THR A 89 0.33 2.37 0.09
C THR A 89 0.01 3.32 1.25
N SER A 90 -1.04 3.01 1.99
CA SER A 90 -1.44 3.69 3.22
C SER A 90 -0.99 2.88 4.45
N PRO A 91 -0.18 3.45 5.37
CA PRO A 91 0.29 2.77 6.58
C PRO A 91 -0.81 2.14 7.44
N LYS A 92 -1.99 2.79 7.52
CA LYS A 92 -3.10 2.31 8.38
C LYS A 92 -4.08 1.40 7.64
N ALA A 93 -4.29 1.62 6.34
CA ALA A 93 -5.29 0.88 5.59
C ALA A 93 -4.74 -0.45 5.05
N ASP A 94 -3.52 -0.42 4.50
CA ASP A 94 -2.98 -1.55 3.72
C ASP A 94 -2.08 -2.47 4.55
N TRP A 95 -1.65 -2.02 5.74
CA TRP A 95 -0.73 -2.75 6.60
C TRP A 95 -1.37 -3.12 7.94
N GLU A 96 -0.86 -4.19 8.53
CA GLU A 96 -1.27 -4.68 9.84
C GLU A 96 -0.05 -4.93 10.72
N GLY A 97 -0.22 -4.83 12.03
CA GLY A 97 0.89 -4.79 12.97
C GLY A 97 0.75 -5.73 14.15
N VAL A 98 1.86 -6.38 14.48
CA VAL A 98 2.01 -7.19 15.70
C VAL A 98 3.20 -6.65 16.48
N SER A 99 2.99 -6.33 17.75
CA SER A 99 4.04 -5.87 18.66
C SER A 99 4.21 -6.87 19.79
N LYS A 100 5.45 -7.30 20.01
CA LYS A 100 5.90 -8.12 21.13
C LYS A 100 6.89 -7.32 21.97
N LYS A 101 7.25 -7.85 23.14
CA LYS A 101 8.22 -7.18 24.04
C LYS A 101 9.58 -6.93 23.37
N TRP A 102 10.02 -7.82 22.48
CA TRP A 102 11.34 -7.80 21.85
C TRP A 102 11.33 -7.35 20.39
N SER A 103 10.16 -7.15 19.77
CA SER A 103 10.07 -6.75 18.37
C SER A 103 8.70 -6.20 18.00
N SER A 104 8.66 -5.32 17.00
CA SER A 104 7.43 -4.93 16.30
C SER A 104 7.55 -5.28 14.83
N GLU A 105 6.49 -5.85 14.28
CA GLU A 105 6.39 -6.24 12.88
C GLU A 105 5.19 -5.53 12.23
N ARG A 106 5.33 -5.13 10.97
CA ARG A 106 4.25 -4.60 10.13
C ARG A 106 4.26 -5.38 8.82
N PHE A 107 3.14 -5.95 8.40
CA PHE A 107 3.06 -6.73 7.17
C PHE A 107 1.91 -6.25 6.28
N LEU A 108 2.09 -6.39 4.97
CA LEU A 108 1.08 -5.99 3.98
C LEU A 108 -0.10 -6.98 4.03
N LYS A 109 -1.33 -6.48 4.10
CA LYS A 109 -2.54 -7.33 4.14
C LYS A 109 -2.72 -8.17 2.88
N GLU A 110 -2.39 -7.61 1.72
CA GLU A 110 -2.47 -8.32 0.42
C GLU A 110 -1.46 -9.47 0.31
N ASP A 111 -0.24 -9.27 0.82
CA ASP A 111 0.83 -10.28 0.78
C ASP A 111 1.71 -10.17 2.04
N PRO A 112 1.41 -10.93 3.11
CA PRO A 112 2.14 -10.87 4.39
C PRO A 112 3.61 -11.24 4.30
N ARG A 113 4.07 -11.80 3.16
CA ARG A 113 5.50 -12.03 2.91
C ARG A 113 6.26 -10.72 2.85
N LEU A 114 5.62 -9.62 2.42
CA LEU A 114 6.19 -8.28 2.50
C LEU A 114 5.96 -7.70 3.90
N ARG A 115 7.05 -7.45 4.62
CA ARG A 115 7.00 -7.02 6.02
C ARG A 115 8.15 -6.11 6.40
N MET A 116 7.90 -5.26 7.40
CA MET A 116 8.88 -4.44 8.11
C MET A 116 9.05 -5.03 9.51
N LEU A 117 10.28 -5.23 9.93
CA LEU A 117 10.62 -5.77 11.24
C LEU A 117 11.57 -4.83 11.96
N MET A 118 11.21 -4.45 13.18
CA MET A 118 12.07 -3.73 14.11
C MET A 118 12.24 -4.58 15.36
N ARG A 119 13.49 -4.86 15.74
CA ARG A 119 13.83 -5.60 16.96
C ARG A 119 14.33 -4.63 18.03
N TYR A 120 14.03 -4.93 19.28
CA TYR A 120 14.40 -4.13 20.45
C TYR A 120 15.44 -4.82 21.34
N ASP A 121 15.89 -6.01 20.94
CA ASP A 121 17.01 -6.70 21.56
C ASP A 121 18.35 -6.15 21.05
N GLU A 122 19.46 -6.67 21.59
CA GLU A 122 20.81 -6.20 21.27
C GLU A 122 21.14 -6.29 19.78
N GLU A 123 20.56 -7.25 19.05
CA GLU A 123 20.75 -7.40 17.60
C GLU A 123 19.98 -6.34 16.79
N GLY A 124 18.87 -5.84 17.31
CA GLY A 124 18.05 -4.80 16.68
C GLY A 124 18.52 -3.38 16.96
N VAL A 125 19.28 -3.16 18.04
CA VAL A 125 19.79 -1.84 18.42
C VAL A 125 20.95 -1.46 17.50
N GLN A 126 20.76 -0.40 16.72
CA GLN A 126 21.80 0.19 15.89
C GLN A 126 22.75 1.07 16.72
N ASN A 127 22.18 1.89 17.61
CA ASN A 127 22.95 2.75 18.51
C ASN A 127 22.14 3.01 19.80
N PRO A 128 22.58 2.52 20.97
CA PRO A 128 21.86 2.68 22.23
C PRO A 128 21.81 4.13 22.72
N ASP A 129 22.79 4.98 22.37
CA ASP A 129 22.87 6.40 22.73
C ASP A 129 23.02 7.27 21.48
N TYR A 130 21.89 7.56 20.84
CA TYR A 130 21.86 8.33 19.60
C TYR A 130 22.09 9.82 19.90
N ILE A 131 23.31 10.32 19.66
CA ILE A 131 23.78 11.63 20.14
C ILE A 131 23.39 12.84 19.28
N GLU A 132 22.70 12.64 18.16
CA GLU A 132 22.32 13.72 17.25
C GLU A 132 21.46 14.78 17.93
N LYS A 133 21.72 16.06 17.61
CA LYS A 133 21.06 17.21 18.25
C LYS A 133 19.54 17.15 18.11
N TRP A 134 19.04 16.84 16.91
CA TRP A 134 17.61 16.73 16.63
C TRP A 134 16.95 15.58 17.42
N ALA A 135 17.69 14.51 17.70
CA ALA A 135 17.19 13.33 18.40
C ALA A 135 17.12 13.54 19.92
N LYS A 136 17.96 14.42 20.48
CA LYS A 136 17.99 14.76 21.92
C LYS A 136 17.21 16.02 22.29
N ASN A 137 16.71 16.78 21.32
CA ASN A 137 15.99 18.04 21.53
C ASN A 137 14.51 17.82 21.92
N TRP A 138 14.26 17.00 22.93
CA TRP A 138 12.93 16.67 23.45
C TRP A 138 12.91 16.75 24.97
N LEU A 139 11.72 16.61 25.58
CA LEU A 139 11.58 16.62 27.03
C LEU A 139 12.44 15.53 27.69
N HIS A 140 12.42 14.33 27.10
CA HIS A 140 13.32 13.25 27.48
C HIS A 140 14.46 13.12 26.45
N PRO A 141 15.71 13.48 26.79
CA PRO A 141 16.83 13.52 25.84
C PRO A 141 17.40 12.13 25.50
N LYS A 142 16.78 11.05 25.99
CA LYS A 142 17.19 9.69 25.67
C LYS A 142 16.69 9.33 24.27
N ALA A 143 17.62 9.00 23.39
CA ALA A 143 17.33 8.54 22.03
C ALA A 143 18.12 7.28 21.71
N THR A 144 17.47 6.34 21.02
CA THR A 144 18.06 5.05 20.65
C THR A 144 17.73 4.74 19.19
N GLY A 145 18.74 4.42 18.39
CA GLY A 145 18.60 4.00 17.01
C GLY A 145 18.32 2.49 16.94
N TYR A 146 17.33 2.11 16.13
CA TYR A 146 16.97 0.73 15.82
C TYR A 146 17.04 0.47 14.32
N TRP A 147 17.39 -0.76 13.96
CA TRP A 147 17.24 -1.24 12.59
C TRP A 147 15.78 -1.56 12.31
N CYS A 148 15.25 -0.97 11.23
CA CYS A 148 13.99 -1.33 10.61
C CYS A 148 14.30 -2.04 9.29
N ASP A 149 14.11 -3.34 9.27
CA ASP A 149 14.39 -4.20 8.13
C ASP A 149 13.13 -4.45 7.31
N ILE A 150 13.19 -4.18 6.01
CA ILE A 150 12.14 -4.54 5.06
C ILE A 150 12.50 -5.90 4.45
N TYR A 151 11.64 -6.89 4.65
CA TYR A 151 11.77 -8.22 4.07
C TYR A 151 10.68 -8.48 3.05
N TYR A 152 11.05 -9.23 2.01
CA TYR A 152 10.10 -10.00 1.23
C TYR A 152 10.43 -11.49 1.36
N ASP A 153 9.48 -12.24 1.93
CA ASP A 153 9.64 -13.61 2.37
C ASP A 153 10.75 -13.72 3.44
N ARG A 154 11.96 -14.12 3.02
CA ARG A 154 13.17 -14.23 3.86
C ARG A 154 14.34 -13.39 3.38
N ASN A 155 14.17 -12.65 2.30
CA ASN A 155 15.23 -11.81 1.74
C ASN A 155 15.10 -10.39 2.29
N LEU A 156 16.20 -9.88 2.86
CA LEU A 156 16.30 -8.48 3.26
C LEU A 156 16.35 -7.63 1.99
N ILE A 157 15.37 -6.75 1.82
CA ILE A 157 15.29 -5.81 0.70
C ILE A 157 16.09 -4.55 1.05
N GLU A 158 15.78 -3.95 2.19
CA GLU A 158 16.34 -2.66 2.60
C GLU A 158 16.41 -2.61 4.13
N ARG A 159 17.43 -1.92 4.65
CA ARG A 159 17.63 -1.70 6.08
C ARG A 159 17.70 -0.20 6.36
N ILE A 160 16.81 0.27 7.24
CA ILE A 160 16.62 1.68 7.56
C ILE A 160 16.91 1.91 9.03
N VAL A 161 17.40 3.11 9.38
CA VAL A 161 17.58 3.52 10.77
C VAL A 161 16.37 4.33 11.22
N LEU A 162 15.65 3.81 12.22
CA LEU A 162 14.60 4.54 12.93
C LEU A 162 15.08 4.86 14.34
N VAL A 163 14.98 6.13 14.72
CA VAL A 163 15.42 6.62 16.02
C VAL A 163 14.20 6.80 16.93
N SER A 164 14.20 6.05 18.02
CA SER A 164 13.27 6.26 19.12
C SER A 164 13.64 7.53 19.87
N VAL A 165 12.73 8.49 19.93
CA VAL A 165 12.95 9.80 20.57
C VAL A 165 12.00 10.02 21.75
N ASP A 166 12.31 11.01 22.58
CA ASP A 166 11.49 11.45 23.71
C ASP A 166 11.10 10.29 24.65
N GLY A 167 12.10 9.46 24.99
CA GLY A 167 11.91 8.33 25.90
C GLY A 167 11.08 7.18 25.33
N GLY A 168 10.94 7.09 24.00
CA GLY A 168 10.15 6.04 23.35
C GLY A 168 8.79 6.48 22.84
N ALA A 169 8.49 7.79 22.86
CA ALA A 169 7.19 8.32 22.47
C ALA A 169 6.93 8.25 20.96
N CYS A 170 7.99 8.29 20.14
CA CYS A 170 7.89 8.27 18.68
C CYS A 170 9.15 7.68 18.04
N PHE A 171 9.00 7.09 16.85
CA PHE A 171 10.11 6.70 15.99
C PHE A 171 10.22 7.71 14.84
N LEU A 172 11.40 8.29 14.66
CA LEU A 172 11.71 9.22 13.58
C LEU A 172 12.79 8.63 12.66
N PRO A 173 12.66 8.77 11.34
CA PRO A 173 13.69 8.31 10.41
C PRO A 173 14.93 9.18 10.52
N ALA A 174 16.11 8.59 10.36
CA ALA A 174 17.34 9.35 10.22
C ALA A 174 17.38 10.04 8.84
N PRO A 175 17.77 11.33 8.75
CA PRO A 175 17.95 11.99 7.47
C PRO A 175 19.20 11.47 6.74
N ILE A 176 19.29 11.72 5.43
CA ILE A 176 20.48 11.43 4.64
C ILE A 176 21.67 12.19 5.26
N CYS A 177 22.83 11.54 5.33
CA CYS A 177 24.04 12.05 5.96
C CYS A 177 24.33 13.50 5.54
N ASN A 178 24.57 14.38 6.53
CA ASN A 178 24.83 15.81 6.33
C ASN A 178 23.71 16.58 5.61
N SER A 179 22.46 16.11 5.70
CA SER A 179 21.28 16.80 5.17
C SER A 179 20.12 16.76 6.16
N ASN A 180 19.06 17.52 5.85
CA ASN A 180 17.77 17.43 6.54
C ASN A 180 16.73 16.66 5.70
N ILE A 181 17.18 15.94 4.67
CA ILE A 181 16.29 15.25 3.73
C ILE A 181 16.08 13.82 4.23
N VAL A 182 14.82 13.41 4.33
CA VAL A 182 14.42 12.05 4.67
C VAL A 182 13.90 11.36 3.42
N LYS A 183 14.41 10.16 3.14
CA LYS A 183 13.92 9.31 2.06
C LYS A 183 12.46 8.96 2.29
N GLU A 184 11.70 8.87 1.21
CA GLU A 184 10.25 8.59 1.30
C GLU A 184 9.93 7.23 1.91
N VAL A 185 10.78 6.21 1.65
CA VAL A 185 10.62 4.89 2.25
C VAL A 185 10.82 4.97 3.77
N ASP A 186 11.82 5.71 4.23
CA ASP A 186 12.15 5.84 5.66
C ASP A 186 11.03 6.57 6.41
N TYR A 187 10.49 7.65 5.81
CA TYR A 187 9.30 8.33 6.30
C TYR A 187 8.10 7.39 6.40
N PHE A 188 7.85 6.60 5.35
CA PHE A 188 6.76 5.62 5.32
C PHE A 188 6.92 4.55 6.41
N CYS A 189 8.12 4.00 6.58
CA CYS A 189 8.42 3.01 7.61
C CYS A 189 8.16 3.57 9.01
N ALA A 190 8.70 4.76 9.30
CA ALA A 190 8.47 5.41 10.60
C ALA A 190 6.97 5.64 10.87
N SER A 191 6.21 6.10 9.86
CA SER A 191 4.76 6.28 9.97
C SER A 191 4.00 4.97 10.22
N ASN A 192 4.50 3.81 9.76
CA ASN A 192 3.87 2.50 10.02
C ASN A 192 4.03 2.03 11.47
N PHE A 193 5.08 2.48 12.15
CA PHE A 193 5.31 2.17 13.57
C PHE A 193 4.65 3.17 14.52
N ASP A 194 4.00 4.22 14.00
CA ASP A 194 3.29 5.21 14.81
C ASP A 194 1.92 4.71 15.28
N THR A 195 1.91 4.02 16.42
CA THR A 195 0.67 3.55 17.06
C THR A 195 -0.08 4.66 17.80
N ALA A 196 0.58 5.77 18.14
CA ALA A 196 0.01 6.83 18.97
C ALA A 196 -0.47 8.05 18.16
N GLU A 197 -0.33 8.00 16.83
CA GLU A 197 -0.68 9.09 15.91
C GLU A 197 0.08 10.39 16.19
N LYS A 198 1.32 10.26 16.69
CA LYS A 198 2.18 11.40 17.07
C LYS A 198 3.22 11.74 16.00
N PHE A 199 3.45 10.85 15.05
CA PHE A 199 4.57 10.94 14.12
C PHE A 199 4.64 12.28 13.39
N ASN A 200 3.56 12.72 12.76
CA ASN A 200 3.54 13.99 12.02
C ASN A 200 3.85 15.21 12.91
N SER A 201 3.44 15.18 14.18
CA SER A 201 3.71 16.25 15.15
C SER A 201 5.19 16.28 15.55
N TYR A 202 5.83 15.12 15.73
CA TYR A 202 7.26 15.05 16.01
C TYR A 202 8.09 15.37 14.76
N PHE A 203 7.73 14.80 13.61
CA PHE A 203 8.43 15.00 12.35
C PHE A 203 8.48 16.48 11.96
N SER A 204 7.36 17.20 12.03
CA SER A 204 7.31 18.64 11.72
C SER A 204 8.20 19.51 12.62
N LYS A 205 8.49 19.09 13.86
CA LYS A 205 9.36 19.82 14.80
C LYS A 205 10.85 19.59 14.58
N THR A 206 11.24 18.58 13.79
CA THR A 206 12.65 18.30 13.51
C THR A 206 13.28 19.24 12.49
N GLY A 207 12.48 19.91 11.66
CA GLY A 207 12.96 20.66 10.49
C GLY A 207 13.38 19.77 9.31
N PHE A 208 12.99 18.49 9.31
CA PHE A 208 13.22 17.59 8.18
C PHE A 208 12.28 17.87 7.01
N MET A 209 12.78 17.60 5.81
CA MET A 209 12.04 17.68 4.56
C MET A 209 11.97 16.30 3.91
N ARG A 210 10.85 15.99 3.27
CA ARG A 210 10.73 14.75 2.51
C ARG A 210 11.41 14.90 1.16
N GLU A 211 12.01 13.82 0.67
CA GLU A 211 12.70 13.79 -0.64
C GLU A 211 11.82 14.29 -1.80
N ASN A 212 10.51 13.95 -1.82
CA ASN A 212 9.60 14.42 -2.87
C ASN A 212 9.25 15.91 -2.77
N GLU A 213 9.32 16.50 -1.57
CA GLU A 213 9.05 17.94 -1.37
C GLU A 213 10.25 18.77 -1.82
N ASN A 214 11.47 18.29 -1.60
CA ASN A 214 12.69 18.91 -2.10
C ASN A 214 12.77 18.86 -3.64
N ALA A 215 12.33 17.77 -4.26
CA ALA A 215 12.30 17.64 -5.72
C ALA A 215 11.37 18.67 -6.41
N LYS A 216 10.32 19.13 -5.72
CA LYS A 216 9.42 20.19 -6.22
C LYS A 216 10.01 21.58 -6.06
N LEU A 217 10.71 21.84 -4.95
CA LEU A 217 11.40 23.11 -4.72
C LEU A 217 12.53 23.35 -5.73
N GLY A 218 13.24 22.29 -6.15
CA GLY A 218 14.26 22.39 -7.19
C GLY A 218 13.74 22.51 -8.63
N SER A 219 12.47 22.21 -8.89
CA SER A 219 11.86 22.36 -10.22
C SER A 219 11.26 23.74 -10.48
N ASP A 220 11.06 24.54 -9.44
CA ASP A 220 10.54 25.91 -9.52
C ASP A 220 11.66 26.96 -9.70
N GLU A 221 12.93 26.54 -9.70
CA GLU A 221 14.11 27.42 -9.91
C GLU A 221 14.66 27.39 -11.35
N HIS A 222 13.91 26.87 -12.33
CA HIS A 222 14.28 26.84 -13.75
C HIS A 222 13.21 27.40 -14.68
#